data_AF-A0AAQ0BW21-F1
#
_entry.id   AF-A0AAQ0BW21-F1
#
_cell.length_a   1.000
_cell.length_b   1.000
_cell.length_c   1.000
_cell.angle_alpha   90.00
_cell.angle_beta   90.00
_cell.angle_gamma   90.00
#
_symmetry.space_group_name_H-M   'P 1'
#
loop_
_entity.id
_entity.type
_entity.pdbx_description
1 polymer ?
#
loop_
_entity_poly.entity_id
_entity_poly.type
_entity_poly.pdbx_seq_one_letter_code
_entity_poly.pdbx_strand_id
1 'polypeptide(L)' 'MTTKMQEDIVDWLQQHGNGAFSKLQLHFVRTGRSQEFRPAIEALLEAGRVAIIGDAVKLIDK' A
#
# COMPACT_ATOMS: atom_id res chain seq x y z
N MET A 1 3.62 -15.44 3.77
CA MET A 1 2.22 -15.21 4.18
C MET A 1 1.96 -13.72 4.07
N THR A 2 0.95 -13.32 3.29
CA THR A 2 0.52 -11.92 3.17
C THR A 2 -0.36 -11.59 4.38
N THR A 3 -0.15 -10.46 5.04
CA THR A 3 -1.04 -10.05 6.13
C THR A 3 -2.34 -9.46 5.57
N LYS A 4 -3.42 -9.48 6.36
CA LYS A 4 -4.70 -8.82 6.01
C LYS A 4 -4.47 -7.37 5.56
N MET A 5 -3.58 -6.65 6.25
CA MET A 5 -3.20 -5.27 5.91
C MET A 5 -2.53 -5.14 4.54
N GLN A 6 -1.64 -6.07 4.19
CA GLN A 6 -1.01 -6.08 2.88
C GLN A 6 -2.03 -6.37 1.77
N GLU A 7 -3.01 -7.24 2.02
CA GLU A 7 -4.11 -7.49 1.09
C GLU A 7 -4.98 -6.24 0.91
N ASP A 8 -5.37 -5.56 1.99
CA ASP A 8 -6.14 -4.31 1.94
C ASP A 8 -5.41 -3.20 1.16
N ILE A 9 -4.08 -3.08 1.33
CA ILE A 9 -3.26 -2.13 0.57
C ILE A 9 -3.28 -2.44 -0.93
N VAL A 10 -3.13 -3.72 -1.28
CA VAL A 10 -3.16 -4.16 -2.68
C VAL A 10 -4.54 -3.93 -3.29
N ASP A 11 -5.60 -4.32 -2.60
CA ASP A 11 -6.98 -4.14 -3.04
C ASP A 11 -7.33 -2.66 -3.25
N TRP A 12 -6.92 -1.79 -2.31
CA TRP A 12 -7.09 -0.34 -2.46
C TRP A 12 -6.37 0.18 -3.71
N LEU A 13 -5.12 -0.24 -3.95
CA LEU A 13 -4.36 0.14 -5.14
C LEU A 13 -4.95 -0.42 -6.44
N GLN A 14 -5.62 -1.59 -6.40
CA GLN A 14 -6.35 -2.14 -7.55
C GLN A 14 -7.61 -1.34 -7.86
N GLN A 15 -8.37 -0.96 -6.83
CA GLN A 15 -9.63 -0.22 -6.99
C GLN A 15 -9.42 1.24 -7.37
N HIS A 16 -8.45 1.91 -6.76
CA HIS A 16 -8.19 3.34 -6.96
C HIS A 16 -7.08 3.63 -7.99
N GLY A 17 -6.37 2.60 -8.43
CA GLY A 17 -5.20 2.71 -9.28
C GLY A 17 -3.96 3.22 -8.54
N ASN A 18 -2.94 3.58 -9.31
CA ASN A 18 -1.70 4.16 -8.79
C ASN A 18 -1.99 5.44 -8.01
N GLY A 19 -1.86 5.38 -6.69
CA GLY A 19 -2.19 6.48 -5.78
C GLY A 19 -0.96 7.14 -5.20
N ALA A 20 -1.04 8.45 -4.92
CA ALA A 20 -0.02 9.13 -4.11
C ALA A 20 0.17 8.41 -2.77
N PHE A 21 1.41 8.19 -2.35
CA PHE A 21 1.72 7.51 -1.08
C PHE A 21 0.98 8.16 0.10
N SER A 22 0.93 9.50 0.12
CA SER A 22 0.22 10.25 1.15
C SER A 22 -1.29 9.98 1.18
N LYS A 23 -1.94 9.74 0.03
CA LYS A 23 -3.38 9.41 0.00
C LYS A 23 -3.65 8.03 0.58
N LEU A 24 -2.82 7.05 0.20
CA LEU A 24 -2.89 5.69 0.73
C LEU A 24 -2.67 5.70 2.26
N GLN A 25 -1.62 6.38 2.71
CA GLN A 25 -1.33 6.53 4.14
C GLN A 25 -2.49 7.20 4.89
N LEU A 26 -3.04 8.29 4.36
CA LEU A 26 -4.18 8.99 4.98
C LEU A 26 -5.43 8.12 5.07
N HIS A 27 -5.69 7.27 4.07
CA HIS A 27 -6.81 6.33 4.10
C HIS A 27 -6.68 5.38 5.30
N PHE A 28 -5.52 4.74 5.47
CA PHE A 28 -5.29 3.79 6.57
C PHE A 28 -5.14 4.46 7.94
N VAL A 29 -4.71 5.72 7.98
CA VAL A 29 -4.77 6.53 9.22
C VAL A 29 -6.23 6.76 9.63
N ARG A 30 -7.11 7.09 8.68
CA ARG A 30 -8.54 7.33 8.96
C ARG A 30 -9.29 6.07 9.41
N THR A 31 -8.84 4.87 9.00
CA THR A 31 -9.42 3.60 9.45
C THR A 31 -8.85 3.11 10.79
N GLY A 32 -7.97 3.88 11.43
CA GLY A 32 -7.36 3.52 12.71
C GLY A 32 -6.23 2.48 12.61
N ARG A 33 -5.75 2.20 11.39
CA ARG A 33 -4.75 1.15 11.10
C ARG A 33 -3.38 1.73 10.74
N SER A 34 -3.08 2.92 11.24
CA SER A 34 -1.83 3.64 10.95
C SER A 34 -0.58 2.86 11.39
N GLN A 35 -0.66 2.14 12.52
CA GLN A 35 0.44 1.34 13.05
C GLN A 35 0.77 0.11 12.20
N GLU A 36 -0.23 -0.49 11.55
CA GLU A 36 -0.05 -1.64 10.65
C GLU A 36 0.40 -1.22 9.25
N PHE A 37 0.10 0.02 8.85
CA PHE A 37 0.33 0.48 7.47
C PHE A 37 1.81 0.51 7.10
N ARG A 38 2.65 1.14 7.93
CA ARG A 38 4.09 1.29 7.64
C ARG A 38 4.79 -0.06 7.41
N PRO A 39 4.74 -1.03 8.36
CA PRO A 39 5.39 -2.31 8.14
C PRO A 39 4.76 -3.11 6.99
N ALA A 40 3.45 -2.93 6.72
CA ALA A 40 2.79 -3.61 5.60
C ALA A 40 3.23 -3.07 4.23
N ILE A 41 3.32 -1.75 4.06
CA ILE A 41 3.77 -1.15 2.80
C ILE A 41 5.26 -1.41 2.56
N GLU A 42 6.10 -1.39 3.61
CA GLU A 42 7.52 -1.74 3.53
C GLU A 42 7.70 -3.20 3.09
N ALA A 43 6.98 -4.14 3.68
CA ALA A 43 7.04 -5.54 3.26
C ALA A 43 6.59 -5.75 1.80
N LEU A 44 5.62 -4.98 1.30
CA LEU A 44 5.19 -5.04 -0.09
C LEU A 44 6.25 -4.46 -1.05
N LEU A 45 6.99 -3.43 -0.62
CA LEU A 45 8.12 -2.86 -1.35
C LEU A 45 9.28 -3.85 -1.43
N GLU A 46 9.64 -4.47 -0.31
CA GLU A 46 10.69 -5.50 -0.24
C GLU A 46 10.34 -6.74 -1.05
N ALA A 47 9.07 -7.15 -1.06
CA ALA A 47 8.57 -8.25 -1.88
C ALA A 47 8.48 -7.89 -3.37
N GLY A 48 8.73 -6.63 -3.76
CA GLY A 48 8.63 -6.17 -5.15
C GLY A 48 7.19 -6.15 -5.69
N ARG A 49 6.18 -6.22 -4.83
CA ARG A 49 4.75 -6.21 -5.22
C ARG A 49 4.23 -4.80 -5.49
N VAL A 50 4.81 -3.81 -4.81
CA VAL A 50 4.58 -2.39 -5.08
C VAL A 50 5.92 -1.69 -5.32
N ALA A 51 5.89 -0.58 -6.04
CA ALA A 51 7.03 0.34 -6.14
C ALA A 51 6.56 1.78 -5.96
N ILE A 52 7.46 2.61 -5.44
CA ILE A 52 7.27 4.05 -5.39
C ILE A 52 7.94 4.64 -6.63
N ILE A 53 7.14 5.24 -7.51
CA ILE A 53 7.62 5.94 -8.72
C ILE A 53 7.24 7.41 -8.60
N GLY A 54 8.22 8.27 -8.32
CA GLY A 54 7.95 9.65 -7.92
C GLY A 54 7.25 9.67 -6.56
N ASP A 55 6.08 10.29 -6.50
CA ASP A 55 5.22 10.34 -5.28
C ASP A 55 4.16 9.22 -5.25
N ALA A 56 4.03 8.44 -6.33
CA ALA A 56 2.97 7.44 -6.48
C ALA A 56 3.43 6.05 -6.06
N VAL A 57 2.61 5.37 -5.27
CA VAL A 57 2.68 3.92 -5.04
C VAL A 57 1.97 3.22 -6.19
N LYS A 58 2.67 2.30 -6.84
CA LYS A 58 2.16 1.52 -7.95
C LYS A 58 2.23 0.04 -7.63
N LEU A 59 1.21 -0.71 -8.03
CA LEU A 59 1.28 -2.17 -8.08
C LEU A 59 2.18 -2.59 -9.23
N ILE A 60 3.06 -3.55 -8.96
CA ILE A 60 4.03 -4.10 -9.91
C ILE A 60 3.58 -5.47 -10.43
N ASP A 61 2.49 -6.00 -9.87
CA ASP A 61 1.85 -7.25 -10.30
C ASP A 61 1.60 -7.22 -11.83
N LYS A 62 2.36 -8.03 -12.55
CA LYS A 62 2.28 -8.33 -13.98
C LYS A 62 2.31 -9.84 -14.16
#